data_AF-A7VIF5-F1
#
_entry.id   AF-A7VIF5-F1
#
_cell.length_a   1.000
_cell.length_b   1.000
_cell.length_c   1.000
_cell.angle_alpha   90.00
_cell.angle_beta   90.00
_cell.angle_gamma   90.00
#
_symmetry.space_group_name_H-M   'P 1'
#
loop_
_entity.id
_entity.type
_entity.pdbx_description
1 polymer ?
#
loop_
_entity_poly.entity_id
_entity_poly.type
_entity_poly.pdbx_seq_one_letter_code
_entity_poly.pdbx_strand_id
1 'polypeptide(L)' 'MGLQTNFCIDATVKSAFERGYKVIVPQGANSTFDNDYMTGEETYKYYNDMMWPKRFATCVSVDEAIKLMES' A
#
# COMPACT_ATOMS: atom_id res chain seq x y z
N MET A 1 6.05 7.81 -1.65
CA MET A 1 4.69 7.27 -1.49
C MET A 1 3.82 7.92 -2.58
N GLY A 2 3.00 7.17 -3.32
CA GLY A 2 2.68 7.48 -4.73
C GLY A 2 1.28 7.11 -5.26
N LEU A 3 1.12 7.14 -6.58
CA LEU A 3 -0.14 7.02 -7.32
C LEU A 3 0.12 6.15 -8.58
N GLN A 4 -0.72 5.22 -9.00
CA GLN A 4 -2.06 4.84 -8.48
C GLN A 4 -2.03 3.54 -7.67
N THR A 5 -2.84 3.50 -6.61
CA THR A 5 -2.96 2.39 -5.63
C THR A 5 -3.14 1.03 -6.31
N ASN A 6 -4.15 0.91 -7.17
CA ASN A 6 -4.54 -0.33 -7.85
C ASN A 6 -3.73 -0.64 -9.13
N PHE A 7 -2.73 0.17 -9.46
CA PHE A 7 -1.84 -0.05 -10.61
C PHE A 7 -0.39 -0.17 -10.16
N CYS A 8 0.43 0.86 -10.38
CA CYS A 8 1.86 0.84 -10.14
C CYS A 8 2.21 0.46 -8.70
N ILE A 9 1.41 0.91 -7.72
CA ILE A 9 1.67 0.60 -6.31
C ILE A 9 1.40 -0.88 -6.02
N ASP A 10 0.24 -1.42 -6.37
CA ASP A 10 -0.06 -2.85 -6.19
C ASP A 10 0.92 -3.76 -6.92
N ALA A 11 1.23 -3.43 -8.18
CA ALA A 11 2.20 -4.17 -8.98
C ALA A 11 3.58 -4.18 -8.31
N THR A 12 4.03 -3.05 -7.77
CA THR A 12 5.31 -2.95 -7.06
C THR A 12 5.28 -3.72 -5.73
N VAL A 13 4.22 -3.60 -4.94
CA VAL A 13 4.05 -4.30 -3.66
C VAL A 13 4.15 -5.81 -3.86
N LYS A 14 3.39 -6.36 -4.80
CA LYS A 14 3.40 -7.81 -5.09
C LYS A 14 4.74 -8.27 -5.67
N SER A 15 5.27 -7.52 -6.63
CA SER A 15 6.57 -7.81 -7.25
C SER A 15 7.73 -7.82 -6.24
N ALA A 16 7.72 -6.90 -5.28
CA ALA A 16 8.71 -6.83 -4.20
C ALA A 16 8.54 -8.00 -3.21
N PHE A 17 7.30 -8.31 -2.84
CA PHE A 17 7.00 -9.47 -1.98
C PHE A 17 7.49 -10.79 -2.61
N GLU A 18 7.20 -11.02 -3.90
CA GLU A 18 7.64 -12.22 -4.64
C GLU A 18 9.16 -12.36 -4.70
N ARG A 19 9.89 -11.24 -4.66
CA ARG A 19 11.35 -11.20 -4.65
C ARG A 19 11.95 -11.30 -3.23
N GLY A 20 11.12 -11.51 -2.21
CA GLY A 20 11.56 -11.69 -0.82
C GLY A 20 11.88 -10.38 -0.09
N TYR A 21 11.50 -9.21 -0.63
CA TYR A 21 11.65 -7.96 0.09
C TYR A 21 10.62 -7.85 1.21
N LYS A 22 11.04 -7.29 2.35
CA LYS A 22 10.11 -6.84 3.40
C LYS A 22 9.44 -5.55 2.94
N VAL A 23 8.17 -5.62 2.56
CA VAL A 23 7.41 -4.46 2.07
C VAL A 23 6.70 -3.77 3.24
N ILE A 24 6.91 -2.46 3.38
CA ILE A 24 6.23 -1.61 4.37
C ILE A 24 5.43 -0.55 3.60
N VAL A 25 4.15 -0.40 3.94
CA VAL A 25 3.26 0.59 3.32
C VAL A 25 2.72 1.53 4.41
N PRO A 26 3.16 2.79 4.45
CA PRO A 26 2.60 3.78 5.37
C PRO A 26 1.13 4.10 5.05
N GLN A 27 0.25 4.19 6.04
CA GLN A 27 -1.13 4.59 5.81
C GLN A 27 -1.22 6.04 5.28
N GLY A 28 -2.18 6.30 4.40
CA GLY A 28 -2.51 7.62 3.89
C GLY A 28 -1.52 8.20 2.87
N ALA A 29 -0.54 7.42 2.42
CA ALA A 29 0.52 7.93 1.56
C ALA A 29 0.51 7.31 0.14
N ASN A 30 -0.52 6.54 -0.20
CA ASN A 30 -0.86 6.23 -1.59
C ASN A 30 -2.29 6.66 -1.88
N SER A 31 -2.59 6.93 -3.15
CA SER A 31 -3.91 7.37 -3.59
C SER A 31 -4.27 6.77 -4.95
N THR A 32 -5.52 6.97 -5.37
CA THR A 32 -6.01 6.62 -6.72
C THR A 32 -7.21 7.49 -7.06
N PHE A 33 -7.75 7.32 -8.27
CA PHE A 33 -8.95 8.00 -8.74
C PHE A 33 -10.16 7.06 -8.68
N ASP A 34 -11.36 7.64 -8.75
CA ASP A 34 -12.58 6.89 -9.00
C ASP A 34 -12.50 6.17 -10.35
N ASN A 35 -13.16 5.02 -10.44
CA ASN A 35 -13.36 4.29 -11.68
C ASN A 35 -14.81 3.77 -11.78
N ASP A 36 -15.12 3.09 -12.88
CA ASP A 36 -16.48 2.59 -13.17
C ASP A 36 -17.04 1.60 -12.12
N TYR A 37 -16.18 1.04 -11.25
CA TYR A 37 -16.54 -0.02 -10.30
C TYR A 37 -16.43 0.41 -8.83
N MET A 38 -15.49 1.29 -8.49
CA MET A 38 -15.19 1.70 -7.12
C MET A 38 -14.72 3.15 -7.06
N THR A 39 -15.04 3.84 -5.97
CA THR A 39 -14.44 5.13 -5.65
C THR A 39 -12.95 4.97 -5.32
N GLY A 40 -12.20 6.07 -5.38
CA GLY A 40 -10.80 6.10 -4.97
C GLY A 40 -10.61 5.76 -3.50
N GLU A 41 -11.56 6.15 -2.64
CA GLU A 41 -11.54 5.81 -1.22
C GLU A 41 -11.79 4.31 -0.99
N GLU A 42 -12.79 3.72 -1.64
CA GLU A 42 -13.06 2.28 -1.55
C GLU A 42 -11.88 1.47 -2.07
N THR A 43 -11.30 1.88 -3.20
CA THR A 43 -10.12 1.25 -3.77
C THR A 43 -8.93 1.36 -2.81
N TYR A 44 -8.69 2.55 -2.23
CA TYR A 44 -7.64 2.74 -1.23
C TYR A 44 -7.82 1.77 -0.04
N LYS A 45 -9.02 1.71 0.56
CA LYS A 45 -9.32 0.83 1.71
C LYS A 45 -9.19 -0.64 1.33
N TYR A 46 -9.69 -1.04 0.16
CA TYR A 46 -9.57 -2.41 -0.33
C TYR A 46 -8.11 -2.88 -0.35
N TYR A 47 -7.20 -2.06 -0.87
CA TYR A 47 -5.79 -2.42 -0.94
C TYR A 47 -5.06 -2.30 0.40
N ASN A 48 -5.19 -1.15 1.08
CA ASN A 48 -4.41 -0.83 2.28
C ASN A 48 -4.90 -1.57 3.53
N ASP A 49 -6.19 -1.90 3.62
CA ASP A 49 -6.79 -2.46 4.84
C ASP A 49 -7.13 -3.95 4.71
N MET A 50 -7.31 -4.46 3.48
CA MET A 50 -7.73 -5.84 3.24
C MET A 50 -6.76 -6.67 2.40
N MET A 51 -6.34 -6.18 1.22
CA MET A 51 -5.54 -6.96 0.27
C MET A 51 -4.10 -7.16 0.75
N TRP A 52 -3.39 -6.08 1.09
CA TRP A 52 -1.96 -6.13 1.40
C TRP A 52 -1.63 -6.60 2.82
N PRO A 53 -2.34 -6.16 3.89
CA PRO A 53 -1.97 -6.51 5.26
C PRO A 53 -1.89 -8.02 5.48
N LYS A 54 -0.80 -8.46 6.13
CA LYS A 54 -0.54 -9.88 6.47
C LYS A 54 -0.41 -10.83 5.26
N ARG A 55 -0.40 -10.31 4.03
CA ARG A 55 -0.24 -11.10 2.80
C ARG A 55 0.97 -10.64 1.99
N PHE A 56 1.03 -9.36 1.64
CA PHE A 56 2.03 -8.81 0.74
C PHE A 56 2.88 -7.71 1.38
N ALA A 57 2.33 -6.97 2.35
CA ALA A 57 3.04 -5.91 3.03
C ALA A 57 2.60 -5.76 4.50
N THR A 58 3.47 -5.13 5.29
CA THR A 58 3.11 -4.61 6.61
C THR A 58 2.63 -3.17 6.44
N CYS A 59 1.32 -2.96 6.60
CA CYS A 59 0.74 -1.62 6.60
C CYS A 59 0.82 -1.02 8.01
N VAL A 60 1.42 0.16 8.14
CA VAL A 60 1.69 0.84 9.42
C VAL A 60 1.30 2.31 9.34
N SER A 61 1.14 2.97 10.47
CA SER A 61 1.02 4.44 10.47
C SER A 61 2.27 5.12 9.91
N VAL A 62 2.15 6.36 9.43
CA VAL A 62 3.31 7.14 8.95
C VAL A 62 4.36 7.30 10.05
N ASP A 63 3.94 7.56 11.29
CA ASP A 63 4.86 7.72 12.42
C ASP A 63 5.65 6.44 12.73
N GLU A 64 4.99 5.27 12.66
CA GLU A 64 5.66 3.98 12.80
C GLU A 64 6.65 3.74 11.67
N ALA A 65 6.29 4.09 10.42
CA ALA A 65 7.21 3.99 9.29
C ALA A 65 8.44 4.88 9.45
N ILE A 66 8.27 6.10 9.98
CA ILE A 66 9.39 7.01 10.28
C ILE A 66 10.32 6.41 11.32
N LYS A 67 9.78 5.89 12.43
CA LYS A 67 10.57 5.24 13.49
C LYS A 67 11.39 4.05 12.97
N LEU A 68 10.85 3.29 12.01
CA LEU A 68 11.55 2.15 11.38
C LEU A 68 12.72 2.58 10.47
N MET A 69 12.73 3.82 9.98
CA MET A 69 13.84 4.35 9.17
C MET A 69 14.97 4.94 10.01
N GLU A 70 14.65 5.36 11.24
CA GLU A 70 15.60 5.94 12.19
C GLU A 70 16.33 4.88 13.04
N SER A 71 15.89 3.62 12.97
CA SER A 71 16.49 2.45 13.65
C SER A 71 17.57 1.78 12.83
#